data_AF-A0A3S9AA29-F1
#
_entry.id   AF-A0A3S9AA29-F1
#
_cell.length_a   1.000
_cell.length_b   1.000
_cell.length_c   1.000
_cell.angle_alpha   90.00
_cell.angle_beta   90.00
_cell.angle_gamma   90.00
#
_symmetry.space_group_name_H-M   'P 1'
#
loop_
_entity.id
_entity.type
_entity.pdbx_description
1 polymer ?
#
loop_
_entity_poly.entity_id
_entity_poly.type
_entity_poly.pdbx_seq_one_letter_code
_entity_poly.pdbx_strand_id
1 'polypeptide(L)' 'MHDKVMSIGTVCDLTGLTERQIRYYEEKQLIFPVRSKGGARKYSFDDVEKVKDIHSKLRDGFHTYELRKNGRACCE' A
#
# COMPACT_ATOMS: atom_id res chain seq x y z
N MET A 1 -7.98 -14.03 5.46
CA MET A 1 -6.94 -14.01 6.52
C MET A 1 -6.34 -12.62 6.54
N HIS A 2 -6.46 -11.88 7.64
CA HIS A 2 -6.12 -10.45 7.70
C HIS A 2 -5.01 -10.13 8.72
N ASP A 3 -4.34 -11.15 9.23
CA ASP A 3 -3.29 -10.97 10.22
C ASP A 3 -2.08 -10.26 9.61
N LYS A 4 -1.76 -9.10 10.19
CA LYS A 4 -0.63 -8.26 9.79
C LYS A 4 0.63 -8.80 10.46
N VAL A 5 1.36 -9.67 9.76
CA VAL A 5 2.56 -10.35 10.28
C VAL A 5 3.84 -10.05 9.47
N MET A 6 3.71 -9.56 8.24
CA MET A 6 4.83 -9.35 7.32
C MET A 6 5.57 -8.04 7.60
N SER A 7 6.89 -8.02 7.42
CA SER A 7 7.72 -6.82 7.52
C SER A 7 7.77 -6.06 6.18
N ILE A 8 8.24 -4.80 6.20
CA ILE A 8 8.37 -4.00 4.98
C ILE A 8 9.31 -4.63 3.94
N GLY A 9 10.36 -5.33 4.38
CA GLY A 9 11.28 -6.05 3.48
C GLY A 9 10.57 -7.17 2.73
N THR A 10 9.78 -8.01 3.42
CA THR A 10 8.97 -9.04 2.75
C THR A 10 7.99 -8.43 1.74
N VAL A 11 7.39 -7.29 2.06
CA VAL A 11 6.50 -6.58 1.12
C VAL A 11 7.27 -6.07 -0.10
N CYS A 12 8.48 -5.54 0.09
CA CYS A 12 9.37 -5.12 -0.99
C CYS A 12 9.66 -6.29 -1.94
N ASP A 13 10.01 -7.47 -1.40
CA ASP A 13 10.28 -8.67 -2.21
C ASP A 13 9.04 -9.14 -2.99
N LEU A 14 7.85 -9.07 -2.37
CA LEU A 14 6.59 -9.52 -2.98
C LEU A 14 6.02 -8.55 -4.02
N THR A 15 6.29 -7.25 -3.88
CA THR A 15 5.74 -6.19 -4.74
C THR A 15 6.73 -5.68 -5.78
N GLY A 16 8.04 -5.89 -5.57
CA GLY A 16 9.10 -5.28 -6.36
C GLY A 16 9.24 -3.77 -6.13
N LEU A 17 8.55 -3.21 -5.13
CA LEU A 17 8.60 -1.80 -4.80
C LEU A 17 9.59 -1.53 -3.69
N THR A 18 10.27 -0.40 -3.79
CA THR A 18 11.21 0.03 -2.75
C THR A 18 10.50 0.37 -1.44
N GLU A 19 11.18 0.20 -0.31
CA GLU A 19 10.65 0.62 1.00
C GLU A 19 10.21 2.09 1.00
N ARG A 20 10.89 2.95 0.24
CA ARG A 20 10.56 4.37 0.09
C ARG A 20 9.18 4.57 -0.51
N GLN A 21 8.83 3.82 -1.56
CA GLN A 21 7.52 3.90 -2.20
C GLN A 21 6.41 3.42 -1.25
N ILE A 22 6.65 2.34 -0.52
CA ILE A 22 5.70 1.81 0.47
C ILE A 22 5.46 2.84 1.59
N ARG A 23 6.52 3.46 2.12
CA ARG A 23 6.41 4.53 3.13
C ARG A 23 5.68 5.76 2.57
N TYR A 24 5.93 6.12 1.31
CA TYR A 24 5.21 7.22 0.66
C TYR A 24 3.70 6.94 0.57
N TYR A 25 3.30 5.71 0.27
CA TYR A 25 1.87 5.35 0.26
C TYR A 25 1.23 5.37 1.66
N GLU A 26 1.99 5.01 2.71
CA GLU A 26 1.57 5.18 4.11
C GLU A 26 1.40 6.67 4.45
N GLU A 27 2.35 7.53 4.08
CA GLU A 27 2.28 8.99 4.29
C GLU A 27 1.10 9.63 3.55
N LYS A 28 0.76 9.12 2.37
CA LYS A 28 -0.45 9.51 1.62
C LYS A 28 -1.74 8.90 2.16
N GLN A 29 -1.67 8.15 3.26
CA GLN A 29 -2.78 7.47 3.90
C GLN A 29 -3.55 6.53 2.95
N LEU A 30 -2.83 5.89 2.03
CA LEU A 30 -3.39 4.90 1.11
C LEU A 30 -3.33 3.49 1.71
N ILE A 31 -2.37 3.25 2.61
CA ILE A 31 -2.19 1.99 3.32
C ILE A 31 -2.05 2.26 4.82
N PHE A 32 -2.51 1.32 5.64
CA PHE A 32 -2.56 1.45 7.10
C PHE A 32 -1.91 0.24 7.77
N PRO A 33 -0.56 0.16 7.79
CA PRO A 33 0.14 -0.91 8.48
C PRO A 33 -0.04 -0.80 9.99
N VAL A 34 -0.04 -1.94 10.68
CA VAL A 34 -0.03 -1.96 12.15
C VAL A 34 1.40 -1.78 12.64
N ARG A 35 1.59 -0.97 13.68
CA ARG A 35 2.86 -0.89 14.38
C ARG A 35 2.91 -1.96 15.45
N SER A 36 3.93 -2.82 15.40
CA SER A 36 4.23 -3.76 16.48
C SER A 36 4.79 -3.00 17.69
N LYS A 37 4.80 -3.63 18.87
CA LYS A 37 5.34 -3.07 20.12
C LYS A 37 6.80 -2.58 19.99
N GLY A 38 7.57 -3.15 19.06
CA GLY A 38 8.93 -2.72 18.73
C GLY A 38 9.04 -1.60 17.67
N GLY A 39 7.94 -0.94 17.30
CA GLY A 39 7.92 0.15 16.30
C GLY A 39 7.98 -0.29 14.83
N ALA A 40 8.20 -1.58 14.58
CA ALA A 40 8.20 -2.16 13.23
C ALA A 40 6.79 -2.13 12.60
N ARG A 41 6.73 -1.81 11.30
CA ARG A 41 5.51 -1.87 10.51
C ARG A 41 5.21 -3.31 10.13
N LYS A 42 3.95 -3.69 10.32
CA LYS A 42 3.40 -4.99 9.98
C LYS A 42 2.31 -4.85 8.93
N TYR A 43 2.41 -5.67 7.90
CA TYR A 43 1.52 -5.68 6.74
C TYR A 43 0.82 -7.04 6.63
N SER A 44 -0.40 -7.02 6.11
CA SER A 44 -1.15 -8.22 5.71
C SER A 44 -1.04 -8.45 4.21
N PHE A 45 -1.54 -9.59 3.73
CA PHE A 45 -1.65 -9.85 2.29
C PHE A 45 -2.53 -8.82 1.58
N ASP A 46 -3.62 -8.38 2.22
CA ASP A 46 -4.50 -7.34 1.69
C ASP A 46 -3.76 -5.99 1.50
N ASP A 47 -2.87 -5.63 2.43
CA ASP A 47 -2.03 -4.43 2.28
C ASP A 47 -1.09 -4.58 1.08
N VAL A 48 -0.54 -5.77 0.82
CA VAL A 48 0.34 -6.06 -0.33
C VAL A 48 -0.41 -5.90 -1.64
N GLU A 49 -1.63 -6.44 -1.75
CA GLU A 49 -2.46 -6.30 -2.95
C GLU A 49 -2.84 -4.84 -3.20
N LYS A 50 -3.22 -4.10 -2.15
CA LYS A 50 -3.46 -2.66 -2.25
C LYS A 50 -2.25 -1.89 -2.76
N VAL A 51 -1.06 -2.21 -2.27
CA VAL A 51 0.17 -1.56 -2.74
C VAL A 51 0.39 -1.81 -4.24
N LYS A 52 0.16 -3.04 -4.72
CA LYS A 52 0.25 -3.37 -6.16
C LYS A 52 -0.80 -2.64 -6.99
N ASP A 53 -2.03 -2.55 -6.50
CA ASP A 53 -3.13 -1.85 -7.16
C ASP A 53 -2.86 -0.34 -7.24
N ILE A 54 -2.42 0.28 -6.15
CA ILE A 54 -1.99 1.69 -6.10
C ILE A 54 -0.90 1.94 -7.14
N HIS A 55 0.10 1.07 -7.20
CA HIS A 55 1.21 1.20 -8.15
C HIS A 55 0.75 1.11 -9.60
N SER A 56 -0.15 0.16 -9.89
CA SER A 56 -0.71 -0.03 -11.24
C SER A 56 -1.53 1.19 -11.65
N LYS A 57 -2.39 1.70 -10.77
CA LYS A 57 -3.18 2.91 -11.05
C LYS A 57 -2.32 4.15 -11.23
N LEU A 58 -1.24 4.30 -10.46
CA LEU A 58 -0.28 5.39 -10.66
C LEU A 58 0.37 5.33 -12.05
N ARG A 59 0.63 4.13 -12.56
CA ARG A 59 1.16 3.91 -13.91
C ARG A 59 0.12 4.23 -14.99
N ASP A 60 -1.15 3.96 -14.71
CA ASP A 60 -2.28 4.29 -15.60
C ASP A 60 -2.64 5.79 -15.59
N GLY A 61 -1.92 6.60 -14.80
CA GLY A 61 -2.07 8.06 -14.76
C GLY A 61 -2.94 8.58 -13.61
N PHE A 62 -3.47 7.71 -12.75
CA PHE A 62 -4.23 8.14 -11.58
C PHE A 62 -3.32 8.82 -10.55
N HIS A 63 -3.81 9.87 -9.91
CA HIS A 63 -3.07 10.54 -8.84
C HIS A 63 -3.38 9.96 -7.46
N THR A 64 -2.41 10.01 -6.55
CA THR A 64 -2.56 9.50 -5.17
C THR A 64 -3.75 10.12 -4.42
N TYR A 65 -4.17 11.34 -4.78
CA TYR A 65 -5.36 11.98 -4.22
C TYR A 65 -6.66 11.29 -4.66
N GLU A 66 -6.72 10.85 -5.91
CA GLU A 66 -7.87 10.15 -6.51
C GLU A 66 -7.98 8.74 -5.96
N LEU A 67 -6.85 8.07 -5.71
CA LEU A 67 -6.80 6.75 -5.08
C LEU A 67 -7.41 6.74 -3.68
N ARG A 68 -7.30 7.84 -2.94
CA ARG A 68 -7.98 8.00 -1.65
C ARG A 68 -9.48 8.21 -1.79
N LYS A 69 -9.92 8.79 -2.91
CA LYS A 69 -11.32 9.16 -3.20
C LYS A 69 -12.11 8.05 -3.91
N ASN A 70 -11.43 7.11 -4.57
CA ASN A 70 -12.08 6.12 -5.42
C ASN A 70 -12.70 4.96 -4.63
N GLY A 71 -13.84 5.28 -4.02
CA GLY A 71 -15.06 4.45 -4.07
C GLY A 71 -16.05 4.93 -5.15
N ARG A 72 -15.64 5.83 -6.05
CA ARG A 72 -16.44 6.25 -7.21
C ARG A 72 -15.65 6.05 -8.49
N ALA A 73 -15.99 5.01 -9.21
CA ALA A 73 -15.76 4.95 -10.64
C ALA A 73 -16.35 6.23 -11.27
N CYS A 74 -15.49 7.04 -11.88
CA CYS A 74 -15.87 7.73 -13.11
C CYS A 74 -15.20 6.92 -14.22
N CYS A 75 -15.92 5.93 -14.74
CA CYS A 75 -16.10 5.87 -16.19
C CYS A 75 -16.95 7.10 -16.51
N GLU A 76 -16.66 7.93 -17.50
CA GLU A 76 -16.30 7.62 -18.89
C GLU A 76 -15.25 8.61 -19.43
#